data_AF-G8FV88-F1
#
_entry.id   AF-G8FV88-F1
#
_cell.length_a   1.000
_cell.length_b   1.000
_cell.length_c   1.000
_cell.angle_alpha   90.00
_cell.angle_beta   90.00
_cell.angle_gamma   90.00
#
_symmetry.space_group_name_H-M   'P 1'
#
loop_
_entity.id
_entity.type
_entity.pdbx_description
1 polymer ?
#
loop_
_entity_poly.entity_id
_entity_poly.type
_entity_poly.pdbx_seq_one_letter_code
_entity_poly.pdbx_strand_id
1 'polypeptide(L)'
;LKVSGGKLVGSNGQAVALHGMSLFWSSFSEGSPFYTADVVKQLKCSWNANLVRAAMGVEEGSGYLSNKQGQMSMVETVIKAAIAEGIYVLVDWHDHNAQNHQSQAIEFFTYIAKTYGNNPHIIYETFNEPLQVDWAGVVKPYHVAVVAAIRASDPDNVTVLGTPTWSQDVDVAANNPVSGTNLCYTMHYYAATHKQSLRDKTQAALNKGVCVFVTEYGTVSADGNGGMDQASSNEWYTLLDNNK
;
A
#
# COMPACT_ATOMS: atom_id res chain seq x y z
N LEU A 1 2.83 -9.16 -11.53
CA LEU A 1 1.62 -9.63 -10.81
C LEU A 1 0.39 -9.20 -11.59
N LYS A 2 -0.78 -9.83 -11.39
CA LYS A 2 -2.05 -9.35 -11.93
C LYS A 2 -3.16 -9.52 -10.91
N VAL A 3 -4.28 -8.82 -11.09
CA VAL A 3 -5.51 -9.07 -10.34
C VAL A 3 -6.49 -9.84 -11.22
N SER A 4 -6.97 -10.98 -10.74
CA SER A 4 -7.94 -11.81 -11.44
C SER A 4 -8.92 -12.44 -10.46
N GLY A 5 -10.23 -12.30 -10.71
CA GLY A 5 -11.27 -12.85 -9.84
C GLY A 5 -11.20 -12.35 -8.40
N GLY A 6 -10.79 -11.09 -8.19
CA GLY A 6 -10.60 -10.50 -6.86
C GLY A 6 -9.33 -10.93 -6.13
N LYS A 7 -8.42 -11.67 -6.80
CA LYS A 7 -7.21 -12.22 -6.20
C LYS A 7 -5.95 -11.68 -6.87
N LEU A 8 -4.88 -11.55 -6.10
CA LEU A 8 -3.55 -11.30 -6.64
C LEU A 8 -2.99 -12.61 -7.20
N VAL A 9 -2.57 -12.63 -8.46
CA VAL A 9 -2.04 -13.82 -9.13
C VAL A 9 -0.64 -13.61 -9.69
N GLY A 10 0.15 -14.68 -9.67
CA GLY A 10 1.46 -14.77 -10.29
C GLY A 10 1.38 -14.96 -11.82
N SER A 11 2.54 -15.03 -12.48
CA SER A 11 2.63 -15.26 -13.94
C SER A 11 2.08 -16.62 -14.38
N ASN A 12 2.01 -17.60 -13.48
CA ASN A 12 1.42 -18.92 -13.69
C ASN A 12 -0.11 -18.95 -13.45
N GLY A 13 -0.74 -17.81 -13.16
CA GLY A 13 -2.17 -17.69 -12.88
C GLY A 13 -2.61 -18.20 -11.51
N GLN A 14 -1.68 -18.66 -10.66
CA GLN A 14 -1.99 -19.10 -9.30
C GLN A 14 -2.08 -17.89 -8.36
N ALA A 15 -2.99 -17.97 -7.38
CA ALA A 15 -3.11 -16.97 -6.33
C ALA A 15 -1.81 -16.89 -5.51
N VAL A 16 -1.39 -15.67 -5.17
CA VAL A 16 -0.18 -15.39 -4.38
C VAL A 16 -0.50 -14.42 -3.26
N ALA A 17 0.17 -14.61 -2.12
CA ALA A 17 0.16 -13.66 -1.02
C ALA A 17 1.57 -13.07 -0.85
N LEU A 18 1.64 -11.76 -0.72
CA LEU A 18 2.88 -11.05 -0.42
C LEU A 18 2.96 -10.79 1.08
N HIS A 19 4.09 -11.14 1.68
CA HIS A 19 4.39 -10.95 3.10
C HIS A 19 5.71 -10.19 3.21
N GLY A 20 5.70 -9.12 3.99
CA GLY A 20 6.80 -8.20 4.03
C GLY A 20 6.70 -7.22 5.18
N MET A 21 7.59 -6.23 5.17
CA MET A 21 7.63 -5.17 6.15
C MET A 21 7.42 -3.81 5.48
N SER A 22 6.63 -2.96 6.13
CA SER A 22 6.68 -1.53 5.86
C SER A 22 7.90 -0.94 6.55
N LEU A 23 8.63 -0.10 5.83
CA LEU A 23 9.46 0.89 6.49
C LEU A 23 8.55 1.92 7.17
N PHE A 24 9.05 2.56 8.23
CA PHE A 24 8.36 3.69 8.85
C PHE A 24 8.39 4.90 7.91
N TRP A 25 7.66 5.96 8.26
CA TRP A 25 7.68 7.25 7.58
C TRP A 25 9.11 7.69 7.24
N SER A 26 9.36 7.91 5.95
CA SER A 26 10.64 8.42 5.45
C SER A 26 10.92 9.88 5.85
N SER A 27 9.89 10.62 6.27
CA SER A 27 9.99 12.04 6.61
C SER A 27 10.43 12.32 8.05
N PHE A 28 10.51 11.28 8.88
CA PHE A 28 10.93 11.34 10.28
C PHE A 28 12.31 10.69 10.51
N SER A 29 13.02 11.15 11.52
CA SER A 29 14.36 10.65 11.88
C SER A 29 14.36 9.20 12.38
N GLU A 30 13.21 8.73 12.84
CA GLU A 30 12.96 7.41 13.36
C GLU A 30 12.87 6.38 12.23
N GLY A 31 12.41 6.80 11.04
CA GLY A 31 12.26 5.94 9.87
C GLY A 31 13.35 6.10 8.83
N SER A 32 13.74 7.34 8.50
CA SER A 32 14.66 7.64 7.40
C SER A 32 16.00 6.88 7.42
N PRO A 33 16.64 6.55 8.57
CA PRO A 33 17.87 5.77 8.59
C PRO A 33 17.72 4.34 8.04
N PHE A 34 16.49 3.81 7.96
CA PHE A 34 16.22 2.45 7.49
C PHE A 34 15.99 2.36 5.96
N TYR A 35 15.96 3.48 5.24
CA TYR A 35 15.81 3.52 3.78
C TYR A 35 17.13 3.20 3.06
N THR A 36 17.63 1.97 3.24
CA THR A 36 18.93 1.53 2.71
C THR A 36 18.82 0.17 2.02
N ALA A 37 19.74 -0.11 1.10
CA ALA A 37 19.81 -1.41 0.43
C ALA A 37 20.10 -2.57 1.40
N ASP A 38 20.91 -2.33 2.43
CA ASP A 38 21.23 -3.34 3.43
C ASP A 38 20.00 -3.77 4.23
N VAL A 39 19.13 -2.83 4.62
CA VAL A 39 17.86 -3.15 5.29
C VAL A 39 16.98 -4.01 4.38
N VAL A 40 16.82 -3.64 3.11
CA VAL A 40 16.04 -4.42 2.14
C VAL A 40 16.57 -5.84 1.99
N LYS A 41 17.90 -5.99 1.90
CA LYS A 41 18.56 -7.30 1.85
C LYS A 41 18.33 -8.11 3.12
N GLN A 42 18.37 -7.50 4.30
CA GLN A 42 18.06 -8.19 5.56
C GLN A 42 16.61 -8.65 5.62
N LEU A 43 15.65 -7.83 5.17
CA LEU A 43 14.25 -8.23 5.08
C LEU A 43 14.09 -9.46 4.18
N LYS A 44 14.76 -9.49 3.02
CA LYS A 44 14.75 -10.65 2.12
C LYS A 44 15.42 -11.88 2.74
N CYS A 45 16.69 -11.76 3.09
CA CYS A 45 17.53 -12.92 3.43
C CYS A 45 17.28 -13.45 4.85
N SER A 46 16.99 -12.57 5.81
CA SER A 46 16.89 -12.93 7.21
C SER A 46 15.43 -13.10 7.67
N TRP A 47 14.49 -12.36 7.07
CA TRP A 47 13.07 -12.39 7.46
C TRP A 47 12.19 -13.10 6.43
N ASN A 48 12.78 -13.57 5.32
CA ASN A 48 12.09 -14.24 4.22
C ASN A 48 10.94 -13.39 3.63
N ALA A 49 11.07 -12.07 3.65
CA ALA A 49 10.11 -11.16 3.03
C ALA A 49 10.15 -11.32 1.51
N ASN A 50 8.98 -11.22 0.88
CA ASN A 50 8.87 -11.11 -0.58
C ASN A 50 8.35 -9.73 -1.04
N LEU A 51 8.14 -8.82 -0.09
CA LEU A 51 7.71 -7.45 -0.29
C LEU A 51 8.42 -6.51 0.71
N VAL A 52 8.75 -5.30 0.26
CA VAL A 52 9.07 -4.16 1.14
C VAL A 52 8.19 -2.97 0.76
N ARG A 53 7.63 -2.27 1.74
CA ARG A 53 6.84 -1.04 1.52
C ARG A 53 7.68 0.19 1.87
N ALA A 54 7.78 1.13 0.93
CA ALA A 54 8.46 2.40 1.08
C ALA A 54 7.42 3.50 1.37
N ALA A 55 7.16 3.74 2.65
CA ALA A 55 6.19 4.72 3.16
C ALA A 55 6.72 6.16 3.04
N MET A 56 6.60 6.74 1.84
CA MET A 56 7.13 8.07 1.57
C MET A 56 6.25 9.16 2.19
N GLY A 57 6.70 9.75 3.29
CA GLY A 57 6.00 10.87 3.92
C GLY A 57 5.83 12.06 2.96
N VAL A 58 4.63 12.64 2.92
CA VAL A 58 4.27 13.69 1.95
C VAL A 58 4.17 15.07 2.61
N GLU A 59 3.16 15.27 3.45
CA GLU A 59 2.87 16.55 4.12
C GLU A 59 3.66 16.69 5.43
N GLU A 60 3.80 15.60 6.16
CA GLU A 60 4.39 15.61 7.51
C GLU A 60 5.91 15.52 7.52
N GLY A 61 6.53 16.13 8.55
CA GLY A 61 7.97 16.11 8.77
C GLY A 61 8.76 16.71 7.60
N SER A 62 9.90 16.09 7.27
CA SER A 62 10.68 16.41 6.06
C SER A 62 10.07 15.75 4.81
N GLY A 63 8.74 15.76 4.67
CA GLY A 63 8.01 15.05 3.62
C GLY A 63 8.22 15.61 2.21
N TYR A 64 7.64 14.94 1.22
CA TYR A 64 7.87 15.22 -0.20
C TYR A 64 7.56 16.67 -0.58
N LEU A 65 6.56 17.30 0.05
CA LEU A 65 6.19 18.69 -0.22
C LEU A 65 7.27 19.69 0.22
N SER A 66 8.01 19.39 1.29
CA SER A 66 9.06 20.27 1.83
C SER A 66 10.48 19.86 1.41
N ASN A 67 10.71 18.57 1.12
CA ASN A 67 12.00 17.98 0.76
C ASN A 67 11.87 16.91 -0.32
N LYS A 68 11.36 17.32 -1.49
CA LYS A 68 11.14 16.45 -2.65
C LYS A 68 12.37 15.60 -3.02
N GLN A 69 13.55 16.21 -3.12
CA GLN A 69 14.75 15.50 -3.56
C GLN A 69 15.19 14.42 -2.56
N GLY A 70 15.16 14.72 -1.25
CA GLY A 70 15.52 13.75 -0.22
C GLY A 70 14.56 12.56 -0.20
N GLN A 71 13.25 12.84 -0.27
CA GLN A 71 12.22 11.81 -0.29
C GLN A 71 12.31 10.90 -1.53
N MET A 72 12.49 11.49 -2.71
CA MET A 72 12.73 10.74 -3.94
C MET A 72 13.96 9.84 -3.82
N SER A 73 15.08 10.35 -3.30
CA SER A 73 16.30 9.57 -3.18
C SER A 73 16.15 8.35 -2.27
N MET A 74 15.38 8.47 -1.18
CA MET A 74 15.10 7.36 -0.27
C MET A 74 14.20 6.30 -0.92
N VAL A 75 13.11 6.71 -1.56
CA VAL A 75 12.20 5.80 -2.28
C VAL A 75 12.95 5.06 -3.39
N GLU A 76 13.73 5.76 -4.21
CA GLU A 76 14.51 5.13 -5.26
C GLU A 76 15.55 4.14 -4.73
N THR A 77 16.14 4.42 -3.57
CA THR A 77 17.08 3.49 -2.92
C THR A 77 16.39 2.17 -2.60
N VAL A 78 15.18 2.22 -2.02
CA VAL A 78 14.40 1.03 -1.69
C VAL A 78 13.94 0.30 -2.95
N ILE A 79 13.47 1.03 -3.98
CA ILE A 79 13.07 0.44 -5.27
C ILE A 79 14.23 -0.32 -5.91
N LYS A 80 15.39 0.34 -6.06
CA LYS A 80 16.57 -0.26 -6.69
C LYS A 80 17.04 -1.50 -5.93
N ALA A 81 17.04 -1.44 -4.60
CA ALA A 81 17.43 -2.56 -3.74
C ALA A 81 16.44 -3.74 -3.86
N ALA A 82 15.13 -3.48 -3.82
CA ALA A 82 14.13 -4.53 -3.95
C ALA A 82 14.22 -5.27 -5.30
N ILE A 83 14.42 -4.51 -6.39
CA ILE A 83 14.65 -5.07 -7.72
C ILE A 83 15.92 -5.94 -7.73
N ALA A 84 17.01 -5.47 -7.13
CA ALA A 84 18.28 -6.22 -7.09
C ALA A 84 18.18 -7.51 -6.28
N GLU A 85 17.40 -7.51 -5.19
CA GLU A 85 17.16 -8.66 -4.32
C GLU A 85 16.00 -9.58 -4.81
N GLY A 86 15.34 -9.22 -5.91
CA GLY A 86 14.27 -10.01 -6.51
C GLY A 86 13.02 -10.12 -5.63
N ILE A 87 12.67 -9.05 -4.92
CA ILE A 87 11.42 -8.93 -4.17
C ILE A 87 10.56 -7.78 -4.69
N TYR A 88 9.27 -7.81 -4.37
CA TYR A 88 8.36 -6.72 -4.71
C TYR A 88 8.67 -5.48 -3.86
N VAL A 89 8.39 -4.31 -4.40
CA VAL A 89 8.39 -3.04 -3.67
C VAL A 89 7.05 -2.35 -3.86
N LEU A 90 6.43 -1.97 -2.75
CA LEU A 90 5.25 -1.13 -2.74
C LEU A 90 5.67 0.31 -2.47
N VAL A 91 5.44 1.17 -3.46
CA VAL A 91 5.79 2.58 -3.46
C VAL A 91 4.58 3.38 -3.01
N ASP A 92 4.64 3.87 -1.77
CA ASP A 92 3.50 4.43 -1.08
C ASP A 92 3.57 5.96 -1.00
N TRP A 93 2.49 6.62 -1.42
CA TRP A 93 2.22 8.02 -1.16
C TRP A 93 1.61 8.18 0.23
N HIS A 94 2.50 8.28 1.22
CA HIS A 94 2.15 8.24 2.64
C HIS A 94 1.63 9.58 3.14
N ASP A 95 0.34 9.79 2.90
CA ASP A 95 -0.40 11.03 3.17
C ASP A 95 -1.79 10.70 3.74
N HIS A 96 -2.34 11.62 4.53
CA HIS A 96 -3.72 11.60 5.03
C HIS A 96 -4.65 12.52 4.23
N ASN A 97 -4.07 13.45 3.45
CA ASN A 97 -4.78 14.51 2.73
C ASN A 97 -4.43 14.53 1.23
N ALA A 98 -4.12 13.38 0.63
CA ALA A 98 -3.59 13.30 -0.74
C ALA A 98 -4.50 13.97 -1.80
N GLN A 99 -5.81 14.05 -1.56
CA GLN A 99 -6.75 14.80 -2.41
C GLN A 99 -6.37 16.28 -2.58
N ASN A 100 -5.74 16.88 -1.56
CA ASN A 100 -5.24 18.26 -1.61
C ASN A 100 -3.90 18.38 -2.36
N HIS A 101 -3.23 17.25 -2.61
CA HIS A 101 -1.91 17.14 -3.23
C HIS A 101 -1.94 16.32 -4.53
N GLN A 102 -3.08 16.30 -5.22
CA GLN A 102 -3.30 15.46 -6.40
C GLN A 102 -2.29 15.73 -7.53
N SER A 103 -1.94 16.99 -7.80
CA SER A 103 -0.98 17.30 -8.87
C SER A 103 0.43 16.79 -8.53
N GLN A 104 0.84 16.87 -7.27
CA GLN A 104 2.12 16.35 -6.78
C GLN A 104 2.16 14.83 -6.82
N ALA A 105 1.07 14.15 -6.44
CA ALA A 105 0.95 12.71 -6.54
C ALA A 105 1.02 12.24 -8.00
N ILE A 106 0.32 12.91 -8.92
CA ILE A 106 0.39 12.64 -10.36
C ILE A 106 1.82 12.80 -10.87
N GLU A 107 2.51 13.88 -10.49
CA GLU A 107 3.89 14.12 -10.87
C GLU A 107 4.82 12.98 -10.39
N PHE A 108 4.71 12.64 -9.11
CA PHE A 108 5.48 11.57 -8.48
C PHE A 108 5.25 10.22 -9.15
N PHE A 109 4.00 9.78 -9.27
CA PHE A 109 3.69 8.48 -9.84
C PHE A 109 3.98 8.42 -11.34
N THR A 110 3.85 9.53 -12.08
CA THR A 110 4.30 9.60 -13.48
C THR A 110 5.81 9.36 -13.58
N TYR A 111 6.59 9.93 -12.66
CA TYR A 111 8.03 9.71 -12.63
C TYR A 111 8.38 8.25 -12.33
N ILE A 112 7.77 7.66 -11.28
CA ILE A 112 8.02 6.26 -10.92
C ILE A 112 7.60 5.32 -12.06
N ALA A 113 6.42 5.53 -12.66
CA ALA A 113 5.92 4.70 -13.76
C ALA A 113 6.80 4.78 -15.01
N LYS A 114 7.28 5.99 -15.40
CA LYS A 114 8.20 6.14 -16.54
C LYS A 114 9.55 5.49 -16.29
N THR A 115 10.04 5.54 -15.05
CA THR A 115 11.40 5.10 -14.72
C THR A 115 11.46 3.60 -14.42
N TYR A 116 10.46 3.07 -13.72
CA TYR A 116 10.44 1.72 -13.18
C TYR A 116 9.26 0.86 -13.63
N GLY A 117 8.28 1.40 -14.36
CA GLY A 117 7.03 0.69 -14.68
C GLY A 117 7.19 -0.58 -15.55
N ASN A 118 8.28 -0.70 -16.32
CA ASN A 118 8.59 -1.94 -17.04
C ASN A 118 9.13 -3.06 -16.11
N ASN A 119 9.25 -2.80 -14.81
CA ASN A 119 9.74 -3.75 -13.85
C ASN A 119 8.57 -4.40 -13.09
N PRO A 120 8.45 -5.74 -13.11
CA PRO A 120 7.31 -6.44 -12.50
C PRO A 120 7.30 -6.40 -10.97
N HIS A 121 8.38 -5.92 -10.34
CA HIS A 121 8.49 -5.81 -8.89
C HIS A 121 7.74 -4.60 -8.32
N ILE A 122 7.35 -3.62 -9.15
CA ILE A 122 6.70 -2.39 -8.70
C ILE A 122 5.22 -2.64 -8.39
N ILE A 123 4.81 -2.15 -7.21
CA ILE A 123 3.42 -1.98 -6.80
C ILE A 123 3.26 -0.52 -6.37
N TYR A 124 2.17 0.13 -6.78
CA TYR A 124 1.89 1.51 -6.41
C TYR A 124 0.84 1.53 -5.30
N GLU A 125 1.01 2.34 -4.25
CA GLU A 125 -0.04 2.68 -3.29
C GLU A 125 -0.31 4.18 -3.36
N THR A 126 -1.44 4.56 -3.94
CA THR A 126 -1.68 5.94 -4.37
C THR A 126 -2.10 6.86 -3.23
N PHE A 127 -2.61 6.31 -2.13
CA PHE A 127 -3.04 7.07 -0.95
C PHE A 127 -3.02 6.11 0.24
N ASN A 128 -2.13 6.35 1.19
CA ASN A 128 -2.01 5.55 2.41
C ASN A 128 -3.32 5.46 3.22
N GLU A 129 -3.74 6.58 3.82
CA GLU A 129 -4.84 6.58 4.80
C GLU A 129 -5.71 7.82 4.66
N PRO A 130 -6.65 7.82 3.70
CA PRO A 130 -7.70 8.83 3.67
C PRO A 130 -8.40 8.90 5.03
N LEU A 131 -8.60 10.12 5.53
CA LEU A 131 -9.38 10.34 6.74
C LEU A 131 -10.87 10.00 6.51
N GLN A 132 -11.76 10.52 7.35
CA GLN A 132 -13.21 10.33 7.25
C GLN A 132 -13.83 11.22 6.17
N VAL A 133 -13.36 11.05 4.94
CA VAL A 133 -13.80 11.76 3.74
C VAL A 133 -14.60 10.83 2.82
N ASP A 134 -15.52 11.40 2.05
CA ASP A 134 -16.42 10.61 1.21
C ASP A 134 -15.68 9.84 0.09
N TRP A 135 -16.00 8.57 -0.08
CA TRP A 135 -15.43 7.75 -1.15
C TRP A 135 -15.79 8.30 -2.53
N ALA A 136 -17.07 8.53 -2.79
CA ALA A 136 -17.56 8.80 -4.15
C ALA A 136 -17.16 10.19 -4.67
N GLY A 137 -17.17 11.20 -3.80
CA GLY A 137 -16.93 12.60 -4.10
C GLY A 137 -15.50 13.07 -3.89
N VAL A 138 -14.70 12.37 -3.07
CA VAL A 138 -13.33 12.80 -2.72
C VAL A 138 -12.29 11.76 -3.11
N VAL A 139 -12.34 10.56 -2.50
CA VAL A 139 -11.24 9.58 -2.61
C VAL A 139 -11.20 8.91 -3.99
N LYS A 140 -12.37 8.49 -4.52
CA LYS A 140 -12.46 7.84 -5.82
C LYS A 140 -12.02 8.74 -6.99
N PRO A 141 -12.47 10.01 -7.10
CA PRO A 141 -11.99 10.91 -8.14
C PRO A 141 -10.48 11.13 -8.12
N TYR A 142 -9.88 11.23 -6.93
CA TYR A 142 -8.42 11.29 -6.77
C TYR A 142 -7.74 10.06 -7.37
N HIS A 143 -8.19 8.86 -6.98
CA HIS A 143 -7.64 7.61 -7.50
C HIS A 143 -7.78 7.47 -9.00
N VAL A 144 -8.92 7.87 -9.58
CA VAL A 144 -9.13 7.87 -11.04
C VAL A 144 -8.07 8.71 -11.74
N ALA A 145 -7.77 9.92 -11.23
CA ALA A 145 -6.79 10.80 -11.83
C ALA A 145 -5.35 10.25 -11.72
N VAL A 146 -4.97 9.73 -10.55
CA VAL A 146 -3.62 9.19 -10.33
C VAL A 146 -3.40 7.87 -11.10
N VAL A 147 -4.39 6.97 -11.09
CA VAL A 147 -4.35 5.72 -11.87
C VAL A 147 -4.21 6.02 -13.37
N ALA A 148 -4.94 7.00 -13.89
CA ALA A 148 -4.81 7.39 -15.30
C ALA A 148 -3.37 7.86 -15.64
N ALA A 149 -2.73 8.62 -14.74
CA ALA A 149 -1.36 9.06 -14.91
C ALA A 149 -0.36 7.90 -14.89
N ILE A 150 -0.50 6.95 -13.95
CA ILE A 150 0.30 5.72 -13.91
C ILE A 150 0.14 4.94 -15.22
N ARG A 151 -1.11 4.68 -15.63
CA ARG A 151 -1.45 3.86 -16.80
C ARG A 151 -0.98 4.43 -18.13
N ALA A 152 -0.69 5.73 -18.19
CA ALA A 152 -0.09 6.35 -19.36
C ALA A 152 1.35 5.87 -19.64
N SER A 153 2.06 5.36 -18.62
CA SER A 153 3.44 4.86 -18.74
C SER A 153 3.59 3.39 -18.32
N ASP A 154 2.73 2.90 -17.43
CA ASP A 154 2.74 1.54 -16.89
C ASP A 154 1.32 0.93 -16.96
N PRO A 155 1.02 0.14 -18.00
CA PRO A 155 -0.34 -0.32 -18.28
C PRO A 155 -0.83 -1.42 -17.33
N ASP A 156 0.03 -2.10 -16.57
CA ASP A 156 -0.36 -3.37 -15.94
C ASP A 156 0.21 -3.68 -14.55
N ASN A 157 1.16 -2.93 -13.99
CA ASN A 157 1.55 -3.18 -12.59
C ASN A 157 0.41 -2.86 -11.61
N VAL A 158 0.40 -3.57 -10.49
CA VAL A 158 -0.66 -3.49 -9.50
C VAL A 158 -0.68 -2.11 -8.83
N THR A 159 -1.86 -1.54 -8.71
CA THR A 159 -2.09 -0.27 -8.01
C THR A 159 -3.09 -0.50 -6.88
N VAL A 160 -2.69 -0.16 -5.66
CA VAL A 160 -3.47 -0.29 -4.44
C VAL A 160 -4.03 1.08 -4.05
N LEU A 161 -5.32 1.12 -3.75
CA LEU A 161 -6.08 2.33 -3.58
C LEU A 161 -6.58 2.46 -2.14
N GLY A 162 -6.06 3.44 -1.39
CA GLY A 162 -6.51 3.79 -0.05
C GLY A 162 -8.02 3.95 0.06
N THR A 163 -8.61 3.53 1.18
CA THR A 163 -10.05 3.62 1.44
C THR A 163 -10.35 4.58 2.60
N PRO A 164 -11.58 5.12 2.74
CA PRO A 164 -11.87 6.05 3.83
C PRO A 164 -11.65 5.49 5.23
N THR A 165 -11.54 6.40 6.19
CA THR A 165 -11.40 6.09 7.62
C THR A 165 -10.13 5.29 7.91
N TRP A 166 -8.97 5.86 7.58
CA TRP A 166 -7.66 5.22 7.71
C TRP A 166 -7.61 3.85 7.03
N SER A 167 -8.11 3.80 5.79
CA SER A 167 -8.18 2.57 5.00
C SER A 167 -8.98 1.44 5.68
N GLN A 168 -10.14 1.74 6.26
CA GLN A 168 -11.01 0.74 6.90
C GLN A 168 -12.32 0.49 6.15
N ASP A 169 -12.80 1.46 5.37
CA ASP A 169 -14.09 1.39 4.66
C ASP A 169 -13.97 0.73 3.28
N VAL A 170 -13.30 -0.43 3.24
CA VAL A 170 -13.07 -1.21 2.02
C VAL A 170 -14.36 -1.77 1.41
N ASP A 171 -15.38 -2.01 2.21
CA ASP A 171 -16.72 -2.43 1.79
C ASP A 171 -17.47 -1.33 1.02
N VAL A 172 -17.22 -0.06 1.36
CA VAL A 172 -17.73 1.12 0.64
C VAL A 172 -17.05 1.24 -0.72
N ALA A 173 -15.73 1.09 -0.78
CA ALA A 173 -14.99 1.11 -2.03
C ALA A 173 -15.44 -0.03 -2.96
N ALA A 174 -15.65 -1.23 -2.40
CA ALA A 174 -16.12 -2.40 -3.13
C ALA A 174 -17.55 -2.25 -3.69
N ASN A 175 -18.40 -1.38 -3.12
CA ASN A 175 -19.71 -1.05 -3.69
C ASN A 175 -19.63 -0.13 -4.91
N ASN A 176 -18.57 0.66 -5.03
CA ASN A 176 -18.42 1.66 -6.09
C ASN A 176 -16.97 1.68 -6.59
N PRO A 177 -16.45 0.57 -7.14
CA PRO A 177 -15.03 0.41 -7.44
C PRO A 177 -14.57 1.42 -8.51
N VAL A 178 -13.30 1.81 -8.43
CA VAL A 178 -12.58 2.47 -9.53
C VAL A 178 -12.52 1.52 -10.71
N SER A 179 -12.95 1.98 -11.89
CA SER A 179 -12.88 1.19 -13.11
C SER A 179 -11.43 1.02 -13.57
N GLY A 180 -11.06 -0.19 -13.98
CA GLY A 180 -9.72 -0.48 -14.48
C GLY A 180 -9.34 -1.94 -14.24
N THR A 181 -8.06 -2.24 -14.46
CA THR A 181 -7.46 -3.56 -14.24
C THR A 181 -6.30 -3.46 -13.27
N ASN A 182 -5.97 -4.60 -12.64
CA ASN A 182 -4.87 -4.70 -11.68
C ASN A 182 -4.97 -3.70 -10.52
N LEU A 183 -6.21 -3.47 -10.05
CA LEU A 183 -6.50 -2.61 -8.92
C LEU A 183 -6.85 -3.44 -7.69
N CYS A 184 -6.26 -3.07 -6.56
CA CYS A 184 -6.63 -3.56 -5.23
C CYS A 184 -7.03 -2.37 -4.35
N TYR A 185 -7.76 -2.64 -3.27
CA TYR A 185 -8.17 -1.64 -2.29
C TYR A 185 -7.46 -1.89 -0.97
N THR A 186 -6.95 -0.81 -0.37
CA THR A 186 -6.23 -0.89 0.89
C THR A 186 -7.18 -1.22 2.04
N MET A 187 -6.74 -2.11 2.93
CA MET A 187 -7.34 -2.33 4.24
C MET A 187 -6.24 -2.29 5.31
N HIS A 188 -6.35 -1.41 6.30
CA HIS A 188 -5.44 -1.36 7.44
C HIS A 188 -6.11 -1.82 8.73
N TYR A 189 -5.34 -2.48 9.59
CA TYR A 189 -5.82 -2.85 10.91
C TYR A 189 -4.72 -2.81 11.97
N TYR A 190 -5.11 -2.57 13.21
CA TYR A 190 -4.26 -2.70 14.39
C TYR A 190 -4.94 -3.69 15.32
N ALA A 191 -4.30 -4.85 15.54
CA ALA A 191 -4.95 -6.03 16.08
C ALA A 191 -5.57 -5.80 17.46
N ALA A 192 -5.02 -4.92 18.30
CA ALA A 192 -5.60 -4.63 19.62
C ALA A 192 -6.83 -3.70 19.56
N THR A 193 -6.99 -2.93 18.49
CA THR A 193 -8.12 -1.98 18.31
C THR A 193 -9.20 -2.54 17.40
N HIS A 194 -8.82 -3.09 16.24
CA HIS A 194 -9.75 -3.52 15.20
C HIS A 194 -9.99 -5.03 15.27
N LYS A 195 -11.26 -5.41 15.47
CA LYS A 195 -11.69 -6.79 15.76
C LYS A 195 -12.68 -7.28 14.69
N GLN A 196 -13.69 -8.05 15.11
CA GLN A 196 -14.65 -8.71 14.23
C GLN A 196 -15.37 -7.76 13.28
N SER A 197 -15.77 -6.56 13.72
CA SER A 197 -16.49 -5.61 12.86
C SER A 197 -15.71 -5.22 11.60
N LEU A 198 -14.39 -5.01 11.71
CA LEU A 198 -13.56 -4.69 10.55
C LEU A 198 -13.26 -5.93 9.69
N ARG A 199 -13.15 -7.11 10.31
CA ARG A 199 -13.08 -8.39 9.59
C ARG A 199 -14.33 -8.63 8.75
N ASP A 200 -15.50 -8.30 9.28
CA ASP A 200 -16.78 -8.43 8.57
C ASP A 200 -16.87 -7.48 7.37
N LYS A 201 -16.42 -6.21 7.52
CA LYS A 201 -16.28 -5.28 6.38
C LYS A 201 -15.32 -5.82 5.31
N THR A 202 -14.18 -6.34 5.73
CA THR A 202 -13.18 -6.94 4.84
C THR A 202 -13.78 -8.11 4.06
N GLN A 203 -14.47 -9.03 4.75
CA GLN A 203 -15.14 -10.16 4.10
C GLN A 203 -16.27 -9.71 3.16
N ALA A 204 -17.02 -8.66 3.52
CA ALA A 204 -18.07 -8.11 2.66
C ALA A 204 -17.49 -7.50 1.36
N ALA A 205 -16.30 -6.91 1.40
CA ALA A 205 -15.59 -6.45 0.22
C ALA A 205 -15.13 -7.63 -0.65
N LEU A 206 -14.47 -8.63 -0.04
CA LEU A 206 -14.00 -9.84 -0.73
C LEU A 206 -15.16 -10.59 -1.43
N ASN A 207 -16.33 -10.67 -0.78
CA ASN A 207 -17.53 -11.29 -1.36
C ASN A 207 -18.06 -10.56 -2.61
N LYS A 208 -17.68 -9.31 -2.84
CA LYS A 208 -17.99 -8.56 -4.07
C LYS A 208 -16.96 -8.77 -5.18
N GLY A 209 -15.91 -9.56 -4.93
CA GLY A 209 -14.89 -9.91 -5.91
C GLY A 209 -13.86 -8.82 -6.19
N VAL A 210 -13.70 -7.84 -5.29
CA VAL A 210 -12.58 -6.89 -5.38
C VAL A 210 -11.33 -7.47 -4.73
N CYS A 211 -10.15 -7.08 -5.23
CA CYS A 211 -8.89 -7.37 -4.55
C CYS A 211 -8.74 -6.46 -3.33
N VAL A 212 -8.45 -7.06 -2.18
CA VAL A 212 -8.08 -6.34 -0.95
C VAL A 212 -6.60 -6.59 -0.69
N PHE A 213 -5.85 -5.54 -0.35
CA PHE A 213 -4.44 -5.63 -0.01
C PHE A 213 -4.21 -4.94 1.35
N VAL A 214 -3.66 -5.68 2.31
CA VAL A 214 -3.22 -5.11 3.60
C VAL A 214 -1.80 -4.58 3.45
N THR A 215 -1.67 -3.29 3.17
CA THR A 215 -0.37 -2.63 2.96
C THR A 215 0.26 -2.18 4.28
N GLU A 216 -0.57 -1.97 5.32
CA GLU A 216 -0.17 -1.73 6.69
C GLU A 216 -1.03 -2.50 7.70
N TYR A 217 -0.39 -3.09 8.70
CA TYR A 217 -1.07 -3.55 9.91
C TYR A 217 -0.13 -3.53 11.13
N GLY A 218 -0.72 -3.42 12.32
CA GLY A 218 -0.01 -3.53 13.59
C GLY A 218 -0.56 -4.66 14.47
N THR A 219 0.27 -5.18 15.38
CA THR A 219 -0.13 -6.19 16.36
C THR A 219 -0.60 -5.58 17.69
N VAL A 220 -0.49 -4.26 17.83
CA VAL A 220 -0.81 -3.48 19.02
C VAL A 220 -2.03 -2.57 18.78
N SER A 221 -2.26 -1.53 19.59
CA SER A 221 -3.36 -0.58 19.36
C SER A 221 -3.05 0.41 18.23
N ALA A 222 -4.09 1.05 17.68
CA ALA A 222 -4.01 1.97 16.54
C ALA A 222 -3.20 3.25 16.79
N ASP A 223 -2.83 3.54 18.04
CA ASP A 223 -1.86 4.59 18.39
C ASP A 223 -0.40 4.11 18.27
N GLY A 224 -0.18 2.87 17.83
CA GLY A 224 1.14 2.26 17.66
C GLY A 224 1.78 1.77 18.95
N ASN A 225 1.07 1.79 20.09
CA ASN A 225 1.63 1.50 21.40
C ASN A 225 0.91 0.34 22.11
N GLY A 226 1.39 -0.02 23.30
CA GLY A 226 0.79 -1.06 24.13
C GLY A 226 1.31 -2.47 23.83
N GLY A 227 0.65 -3.46 24.44
CA GLY A 227 1.01 -4.86 24.29
C GLY A 227 0.43 -5.49 23.02
N MET A 228 1.13 -6.49 22.50
CA MET A 228 0.62 -7.31 21.40
C MET A 228 -0.67 -8.03 21.79
N ASP A 229 -1.69 -7.95 20.93
CA ASP A 229 -2.89 -8.78 21.02
C ASP A 229 -2.77 -10.02 20.14
N GLN A 230 -2.10 -11.05 20.66
CA GLN A 230 -1.79 -12.28 19.92
C GLN A 230 -3.04 -13.00 19.39
N ALA A 231 -4.12 -13.03 20.18
CA ALA A 231 -5.34 -13.72 19.79
C ALA A 231 -5.98 -13.04 18.57
N SER A 232 -6.13 -11.73 18.62
CA SER A 232 -6.66 -10.96 17.50
C SER A 232 -5.75 -10.99 16.28
N SER A 233 -4.42 -10.93 16.46
CA SER A 233 -3.47 -11.09 15.35
C SER A 233 -3.67 -12.42 14.62
N ASN A 234 -3.84 -13.52 15.34
CA ASN A 234 -4.06 -14.85 14.74
C ASN A 234 -5.41 -14.94 14.00
N GLU A 235 -6.46 -14.29 14.51
CA GLU A 235 -7.76 -14.20 13.82
C GLU A 235 -7.64 -13.45 12.49
N TRP A 236 -6.88 -12.35 12.47
CA TRP A 236 -6.59 -11.61 11.25
C TRP A 236 -5.78 -12.43 10.25
N TYR A 237 -4.70 -13.08 10.67
CA TYR A 237 -3.90 -13.95 9.80
C TYR A 237 -4.75 -15.09 9.21
N THR A 238 -5.60 -15.70 10.02
CA THR A 238 -6.51 -16.75 9.55
C THR A 238 -7.47 -16.24 8.46
N LEU A 239 -8.05 -15.04 8.65
CA LEU A 239 -8.90 -14.43 7.63
C LEU A 239 -8.14 -14.20 6.32
N LEU A 240 -6.93 -13.63 6.40
CA LEU A 240 -6.12 -13.28 5.23
C LEU A 240 -5.60 -14.54 4.49
N ASP A 241 -5.12 -15.55 5.22
CA ASP A 241 -4.63 -16.81 4.64
C ASP A 241 -5.72 -17.62 3.95
N ASN A 242 -6.97 -17.53 4.43
CA ASN A 242 -8.12 -18.17 3.80
C ASN A 242 -8.59 -17.45 2.52
N ASN A 243 -8.15 -16.21 2.30
CA ASN A 243 -8.60 -15.33 1.22
C ASN A 243 -7.45 -14.83 0.32
N LYS A 244 -6.42 -15.65 0.07
CA LYS A 244 -5.36 -15.38 -0.92
C LYS A 244 -5.92 -15.06 -2.31
#